data_AF-W4K3I6-F1
#
_entry.id   AF-W4K3I6-F1
#
_cell.length_a   1.000
_cell.length_b   1.000
_cell.length_c   1.000
_cell.angle_alpha   90.00
_cell.angle_beta   90.00
_cell.angle_gamma   90.00
#
_symmetry.space_group_name_H-M   'P 1'
#
loop_
_entity.id
_entity.type
_entity.pdbx_description
1 polymer ?
#
loop_
_entity_poly.entity_id
_entity_poly.type
_entity_poly.pdbx_seq_one_letter_code
_entity_poly.pdbx_strand_id
1 'polypeptide(L)'
;MVNNLDAELEKHARERYDAIQRAHDDALVEWTVGKKAAMDAISKIESGLKELFADGEQRVMKISKEAAEELSKERKELERKMSEKRKEYDDMLKKCQKQLEDELELKQSTRLNDVMEKQRAVEDERRAAKEKGENERKHIADSLKAKRRELHARIQSAESTARIKWEGQVEATVKAAAEEKMKQEQRMLAQQRDADGNMRLRERECRGRSKREEDRHQAAEHKRQRESAQEKARAHIIEAWTTYKARWKKIESEPQGKPLPSSDIPWPTLKKPMHSLDITIGSMRELIMSPYHSTGETIEARLYSERSRWNEDSFASILSKVDEADRQSVKLGANLVRKLLKELSKESEGSPSVGANTTDSLGSLGLDSY
;
A
#
# COMPACT_ATOMS: atom_id res chain seq x y z
N MET A 1 -148.73 141.23 -104.95
CA MET A 1 -147.86 140.42 -105.84
C MET A 1 -146.47 140.24 -105.22
N VAL A 2 -146.36 139.66 -104.01
CA VAL A 2 -145.06 139.32 -103.37
C VAL A 2 -145.02 137.85 -102.90
N ASN A 3 -146.16 137.16 -102.80
CA ASN A 3 -146.25 135.81 -102.23
C ASN A 3 -146.07 134.63 -103.22
N ASN A 4 -145.55 134.86 -104.43
CA ASN A 4 -145.42 133.78 -105.45
C ASN A 4 -143.96 133.42 -105.80
N LEU A 5 -142.97 134.18 -105.32
CA LEU A 5 -141.55 133.90 -105.60
C LEU A 5 -140.91 132.99 -104.53
N ASP A 6 -141.33 133.11 -103.27
CA ASP A 6 -140.78 132.30 -102.17
C ASP A 6 -141.16 130.82 -102.28
N ALA A 7 -142.32 130.51 -102.86
CA ALA A 7 -142.76 129.12 -103.03
C ALA A 7 -141.94 128.36 -104.09
N GLU A 8 -141.52 129.01 -105.17
CA GLU A 8 -140.67 128.38 -106.19
C GLU A 8 -139.22 128.22 -105.72
N LEU A 9 -138.72 129.18 -104.94
CA LEU A 9 -137.39 129.10 -104.32
C LEU A 9 -137.30 127.97 -103.29
N GLU A 10 -138.32 127.78 -102.45
CA GLU A 10 -138.36 126.64 -101.52
C GLU A 10 -138.43 125.30 -102.25
N LYS A 11 -139.19 125.21 -103.35
CA LYS A 11 -139.27 123.97 -104.14
C LYS A 11 -137.93 123.61 -104.76
N HIS A 12 -137.23 124.57 -105.37
CA HIS A 12 -135.90 124.35 -105.93
C HIS A 12 -134.84 124.05 -104.87
N ALA A 13 -134.94 124.67 -103.69
CA ALA A 13 -134.05 124.37 -102.57
C ALA A 13 -134.24 122.93 -102.08
N ARG A 14 -135.48 122.44 -101.97
CA ARG A 14 -135.77 121.04 -101.61
C ARG A 14 -135.28 120.06 -102.68
N GLU A 15 -135.52 120.34 -103.96
CA GLU A 15 -135.03 119.47 -105.05
C GLU A 15 -133.49 119.40 -105.09
N ARG A 16 -132.80 120.52 -104.86
CA ARG A 16 -131.34 120.53 -104.72
C ARG A 16 -130.88 119.78 -103.48
N TYR A 17 -131.54 119.98 -102.35
CA TYR A 17 -131.21 119.28 -101.11
C TYR A 17 -131.40 117.77 -101.28
N ASP A 18 -132.50 117.31 -101.87
CA ASP A 18 -132.77 115.90 -102.13
C ASP A 18 -131.83 115.29 -103.17
N ALA A 19 -131.34 116.07 -104.13
CA ALA A 19 -130.33 115.63 -105.09
C ALA A 19 -128.95 115.51 -104.43
N ILE A 20 -128.57 116.45 -103.57
CA ILE A 20 -127.34 116.39 -102.78
C ILE A 20 -127.39 115.23 -101.79
N GLN A 21 -128.54 115.03 -101.12
CA GLN A 21 -128.73 113.95 -100.16
C GLN A 21 -128.61 112.60 -100.85
N ARG A 22 -129.23 112.42 -102.02
CA ARG A 22 -129.08 111.20 -102.83
C ARG A 22 -127.65 110.97 -103.28
N ALA A 23 -126.98 111.99 -103.81
CA ALA A 23 -125.57 111.87 -104.22
C ALA A 23 -124.65 111.56 -103.02
N HIS A 24 -124.94 112.11 -101.85
CA HIS A 24 -124.21 111.82 -100.63
C HIS A 24 -124.46 110.38 -100.15
N ASP A 25 -125.71 109.92 -100.17
CA ASP A 25 -126.07 108.56 -99.78
C ASP A 25 -125.51 107.53 -100.76
N ASP A 26 -125.52 107.82 -102.07
CA ASP A 26 -124.90 107.00 -103.11
C ASP A 26 -123.37 106.94 -102.91
N ALA A 27 -122.72 108.08 -102.65
CA ALA A 27 -121.28 108.12 -102.36
C ALA A 27 -120.92 107.38 -101.05
N LEU A 28 -121.80 107.42 -100.05
CA LEU A 28 -121.62 106.69 -98.79
C LEU A 28 -121.78 105.19 -99.01
N VAL A 29 -122.72 104.76 -99.86
CA VAL A 29 -122.87 103.36 -100.26
C VAL A 29 -121.64 102.91 -101.06
N GLU A 30 -121.18 103.67 -102.04
CA GLU A 30 -119.95 103.35 -102.79
C GLU A 30 -118.73 103.27 -101.87
N TRP A 31 -118.58 104.21 -100.94
CA TRP A 31 -117.49 104.20 -99.97
C TRP A 31 -117.57 103.03 -99.01
N THR A 32 -118.75 102.68 -98.49
CA THR A 32 -118.92 101.55 -97.58
C THR A 32 -118.70 100.22 -98.29
N VAL A 33 -119.16 100.08 -99.53
CA VAL A 33 -118.90 98.91 -100.40
C VAL A 33 -117.41 98.82 -100.72
N GLY A 34 -116.78 99.92 -101.13
CA GLY A 34 -115.34 99.96 -101.43
C GLY A 34 -114.47 99.68 -100.20
N LYS A 35 -114.85 100.23 -99.04
CA LYS A 35 -114.18 99.96 -97.75
C LYS A 35 -114.30 98.51 -97.35
N LYS A 36 -115.50 97.91 -97.49
CA LYS A 36 -115.71 96.48 -97.22
C LYS A 36 -114.88 95.61 -98.15
N ALA A 37 -114.88 95.90 -99.45
CA ALA A 37 -114.05 95.19 -100.43
C ALA A 37 -112.55 95.30 -100.13
N ALA A 38 -112.07 96.47 -99.68
CA ALA A 38 -110.69 96.67 -99.27
C ALA A 38 -110.34 95.90 -97.98
N MET A 39 -111.24 95.90 -96.99
CA MET A 39 -111.07 95.11 -95.75
C MET A 39 -111.07 93.59 -96.03
N ASP A 40 -111.92 93.13 -96.94
CA ASP A 40 -111.94 91.73 -97.39
C ASP A 40 -110.64 91.38 -98.13
N ALA A 41 -110.10 92.29 -98.96
CA ALA A 41 -108.82 92.10 -99.65
C ALA A 41 -107.63 92.05 -98.67
N ILE A 42 -107.59 92.95 -97.67
CA ILE A 42 -106.57 92.93 -96.62
C ILE A 42 -106.65 91.64 -95.82
N SER A 43 -107.86 91.23 -95.40
CA SER A 43 -108.07 89.99 -94.66
C SER A 43 -107.59 88.77 -95.46
N LYS A 44 -107.81 88.76 -96.78
CA LYS A 44 -107.34 87.71 -97.69
C LYS A 44 -105.82 87.70 -97.85
N ILE A 45 -105.17 88.86 -97.88
CA ILE A 45 -103.70 88.97 -97.90
C ILE A 45 -103.12 88.49 -96.57
N GLU A 46 -103.69 88.91 -95.44
CA GLU A 46 -103.25 88.48 -94.11
C GLU A 46 -103.42 86.97 -93.89
N SER A 47 -104.53 86.38 -94.36
CA SER A 47 -104.71 84.92 -94.29
C SER A 47 -103.68 84.20 -95.16
N GLY A 48 -103.42 84.68 -96.39
CA GLY A 48 -102.40 84.11 -97.27
C GLY A 48 -100.97 84.24 -96.70
N LEU A 49 -100.64 85.36 -96.06
CA LEU A 49 -99.36 85.54 -95.38
C LEU A 49 -99.23 84.61 -94.17
N LYS A 50 -100.29 84.45 -93.35
CA LYS A 50 -100.30 83.50 -92.23
C LYS A 50 -100.08 82.06 -92.70
N GLU A 51 -100.69 81.66 -93.82
CA GLU A 51 -100.45 80.34 -94.42
C GLU A 51 -99.01 80.18 -94.92
N LEU A 52 -98.45 81.20 -95.57
CA LEU A 52 -97.04 81.18 -96.03
C LEU A 52 -96.05 81.13 -94.85
N PHE A 53 -96.31 81.87 -93.76
CA PHE A 53 -95.48 81.81 -92.57
C PHE A 53 -95.60 80.46 -91.86
N ALA A 54 -96.82 79.89 -91.77
CA ALA A 54 -97.02 78.56 -91.21
C ALA A 54 -96.31 77.47 -92.04
N ASP A 55 -96.36 77.53 -93.38
CA ASP A 55 -95.60 76.63 -94.25
C ASP A 55 -94.08 76.84 -94.10
N GLY A 56 -93.64 78.10 -93.99
CA GLY A 56 -92.24 78.45 -93.72
C GLY A 56 -91.73 77.87 -92.38
N GLU A 57 -92.48 78.05 -91.30
CA GLU A 57 -92.17 77.50 -89.98
C GLU A 57 -92.16 75.97 -89.99
N GLN A 58 -93.11 75.33 -90.69
CA GLN A 58 -93.12 73.88 -90.86
C GLN A 58 -91.89 73.39 -91.62
N ARG A 59 -91.45 74.09 -92.67
CA ARG A 59 -90.22 73.77 -93.40
C ARG A 59 -88.98 73.93 -92.52
N VAL A 60 -88.88 75.02 -91.77
CA VAL A 60 -87.75 75.26 -90.84
C VAL A 60 -87.73 74.19 -89.76
N MET A 61 -88.87 73.84 -89.17
CA MET A 61 -88.98 72.75 -88.19
C MET A 61 -88.58 71.41 -88.78
N LYS A 62 -88.98 71.12 -90.02
CA LYS A 62 -88.59 69.90 -90.73
C LYS A 62 -87.08 69.84 -90.95
N ILE A 63 -86.48 70.92 -91.47
CA ILE A 63 -85.02 71.02 -91.68
C ILE A 63 -84.27 70.92 -90.35
N SER A 64 -84.73 71.61 -89.31
CA SER A 64 -84.12 71.55 -87.98
C SER A 64 -84.19 70.15 -87.38
N LYS A 65 -85.30 69.43 -87.59
CA LYS A 65 -85.46 68.05 -87.14
C LYS A 65 -84.53 67.10 -87.90
N GLU A 66 -84.47 67.23 -89.23
CA GLU A 66 -83.58 66.44 -90.09
C GLU A 66 -82.11 66.67 -89.71
N ALA A 67 -81.69 67.94 -89.51
CA ALA A 67 -80.33 68.28 -89.07
C ALA A 67 -80.03 67.74 -87.66
N ALA A 68 -80.98 67.81 -86.72
CA ALA A 68 -80.80 67.24 -85.39
C ALA A 68 -80.69 65.70 -85.42
N GLU A 69 -81.45 65.03 -86.29
CA GLU A 69 -81.34 63.59 -86.51
C GLU A 69 -80.00 63.20 -87.14
N GLU A 70 -79.48 63.97 -88.10
CA GLU A 70 -78.16 63.76 -88.69
C GLU A 70 -77.04 63.94 -87.66
N LEU A 71 -77.04 65.05 -86.91
CA LEU A 71 -76.06 65.27 -85.83
C LEU A 71 -76.13 64.19 -84.74
N SER A 72 -77.34 63.70 -84.43
CA SER A 72 -77.53 62.58 -83.50
C SER A 72 -76.92 61.28 -84.03
N LYS A 73 -77.06 61.00 -85.34
CA LYS A 73 -76.42 59.84 -85.99
C LYS A 73 -74.90 59.97 -85.98
N GLU A 74 -74.36 61.13 -86.36
CA GLU A 74 -72.91 61.38 -86.36
C GLU A 74 -72.31 61.28 -84.96
N ARG A 75 -72.98 61.82 -83.95
CA ARG A 75 -72.55 61.71 -82.56
C ARG A 75 -72.51 60.26 -82.09
N LYS A 76 -73.56 59.48 -82.35
CA LYS A 76 -73.60 58.05 -82.00
C LYS A 76 -72.50 57.26 -82.70
N GLU A 77 -72.24 57.58 -83.97
CA GLU A 77 -71.17 56.95 -84.74
C GLU A 77 -69.77 57.32 -84.20
N LEU A 78 -69.56 58.57 -83.80
CA LEU A 78 -68.33 59.01 -83.16
C LEU A 78 -68.16 58.35 -81.78
N GLU A 79 -69.21 58.25 -80.97
CA GLU A 79 -69.20 57.55 -79.69
C GLU A 79 -68.88 56.06 -79.87
N ARG A 80 -69.43 55.40 -80.91
CA ARG A 80 -69.09 54.02 -81.28
C ARG A 80 -67.61 53.89 -81.64
N LYS A 81 -67.08 54.75 -82.51
CA LYS A 81 -65.65 54.75 -82.90
C LYS A 81 -64.72 54.99 -81.70
N MET A 82 -65.08 55.93 -80.82
CA MET A 82 -64.31 56.20 -79.60
C MET A 82 -64.37 55.03 -78.61
N SER A 83 -65.52 54.35 -78.50
CA SER A 83 -65.68 53.13 -77.69
C SER A 83 -64.82 51.98 -78.23
N GLU A 84 -64.80 51.78 -79.55
CA GLU A 84 -63.94 50.79 -80.21
C GLU A 84 -62.46 51.08 -79.99
N LYS A 85 -62.03 52.34 -80.14
CA LYS A 85 -60.64 52.73 -79.86
C LYS A 85 -60.27 52.54 -78.39
N ARG A 86 -61.17 52.83 -77.44
CA ARG A 86 -60.93 52.54 -76.02
C ARG A 86 -60.75 51.05 -75.77
N LYS A 87 -61.61 50.21 -76.35
CA LYS A 87 -61.46 48.75 -76.25
C LYS A 87 -60.13 48.27 -76.84
N GLU A 88 -59.73 48.78 -78.01
CA GLU A 88 -58.42 48.47 -78.59
C GLU A 88 -57.26 48.86 -77.66
N TYR A 89 -57.31 50.05 -77.04
CA TYR A 89 -56.30 50.47 -76.07
C TYR A 89 -56.30 49.60 -74.81
N ASP A 90 -57.47 49.26 -74.27
CA ASP A 90 -57.59 48.39 -73.09
C ASP A 90 -57.03 46.99 -73.38
N ASP A 91 -57.30 46.43 -74.56
CA ASP A 91 -56.78 45.13 -74.97
C ASP A 91 -55.26 45.17 -75.19
N MET A 92 -54.73 46.26 -75.75
CA MET A 92 -53.28 46.48 -75.85
C MET A 92 -52.61 46.62 -74.47
N LEU A 93 -53.24 47.34 -73.54
CA LEU A 93 -52.74 47.50 -72.17
C LEU A 93 -52.73 46.15 -71.44
N LYS A 94 -53.80 45.37 -71.54
CA LYS A 94 -53.85 44.01 -70.97
C LYS A 94 -52.78 43.10 -71.55
N LYS A 95 -52.54 43.19 -72.87
CA LYS A 95 -51.48 42.42 -73.53
C LYS A 95 -50.09 42.82 -73.01
N CYS A 96 -49.82 44.12 -72.88
CA CYS A 96 -48.54 44.60 -72.34
C CYS A 96 -48.36 44.21 -70.86
N GLN A 97 -49.41 44.31 -70.05
CA GLN A 97 -49.38 43.87 -68.65
C GLN A 97 -49.06 42.39 -68.54
N LYS A 98 -49.76 41.55 -69.31
CA LYS A 98 -49.50 40.10 -69.34
C LYS A 98 -48.06 39.78 -69.76
N GLN A 99 -47.55 40.43 -70.80
CA GLN A 99 -46.16 40.24 -71.23
C GLN A 99 -45.15 40.61 -70.13
N LEU A 100 -45.42 41.69 -69.39
CA LEU A 100 -44.56 42.11 -68.29
C LEU A 100 -44.62 41.13 -67.10
N GLU A 101 -45.80 40.60 -66.80
CA GLU A 101 -46.00 39.56 -65.77
C GLU A 101 -45.26 38.27 -66.15
N ASP A 102 -45.44 37.77 -67.39
CA ASP A 102 -44.75 36.57 -67.89
C ASP A 102 -43.21 36.74 -67.85
N GLU A 103 -42.70 37.93 -68.23
CA GLU A 103 -41.27 38.24 -68.13
C GLU A 103 -40.76 38.26 -66.69
N LEU A 104 -41.55 38.80 -65.76
CA LEU A 104 -41.19 38.87 -64.35
C LEU A 104 -41.17 37.46 -63.74
N GLU A 105 -42.17 36.63 -64.03
CA GLU A 105 -42.23 35.24 -63.58
C GLU A 105 -41.04 34.44 -64.13
N LEU A 106 -40.69 34.62 -65.41
CA LEU A 106 -39.51 33.98 -66.00
C LEU A 106 -38.20 34.42 -65.31
N LYS A 107 -38.04 35.72 -65.03
CA LYS A 107 -36.89 36.27 -64.29
C LYS A 107 -36.83 35.76 -62.85
N GLN A 108 -37.97 35.58 -62.19
CA GLN A 108 -38.04 35.03 -60.84
C GLN A 108 -37.71 33.54 -60.83
N SER A 109 -38.27 32.77 -61.78
CA SER A 109 -38.01 31.34 -61.93
C SER A 109 -36.55 31.03 -62.24
N THR A 110 -35.93 31.80 -63.15
CA THR A 110 -34.48 31.68 -63.45
C THR A 110 -33.61 32.00 -62.22
N ARG A 111 -33.89 33.11 -61.51
CA ARG A 111 -33.19 33.43 -60.27
C ARG A 111 -33.34 32.35 -59.20
N LEU A 112 -34.54 31.78 -59.06
CA LEU A 112 -34.78 30.70 -58.10
C LEU A 112 -33.98 29.45 -58.47
N ASN A 113 -33.97 29.08 -59.75
CA ASN A 113 -33.17 27.96 -60.24
C ASN A 113 -31.67 28.18 -60.00
N ASP A 114 -31.14 29.37 -60.28
CA ASP A 114 -29.74 29.71 -60.01
C ASP A 114 -29.40 29.57 -58.51
N VAL A 115 -30.30 30.00 -57.62
CA VAL A 115 -30.12 29.87 -56.17
C VAL A 115 -30.14 28.39 -55.76
N MET A 116 -31.07 27.61 -56.30
CA MET A 116 -31.17 26.17 -56.03
C MET A 116 -29.94 25.41 -56.55
N GLU A 117 -29.41 25.77 -57.72
CA GLU A 117 -28.19 25.17 -58.29
C GLU A 117 -26.96 25.51 -57.46
N LYS A 118 -26.83 26.76 -57.02
CA LYS A 118 -25.77 27.18 -56.08
C LYS A 118 -25.87 26.43 -54.75
N GLN A 119 -27.09 26.23 -54.22
CA GLN A 119 -27.29 25.44 -53.00
C GLN A 119 -26.84 23.99 -53.19
N ARG A 120 -27.18 23.36 -54.31
CA ARG A 120 -26.73 21.99 -54.63
C ARG A 120 -25.20 21.92 -54.74
N ALA A 121 -24.57 22.86 -55.43
CA ALA A 121 -23.11 22.93 -55.54
C ALA A 121 -22.43 23.05 -54.16
N VAL A 122 -22.94 23.93 -53.29
CA VAL A 122 -22.43 24.08 -51.92
C VAL A 122 -22.65 22.82 -51.09
N GLU A 123 -23.77 22.13 -51.25
CA GLU A 123 -24.03 20.84 -50.57
C GLU A 123 -23.08 19.74 -51.03
N ASP A 124 -22.80 19.67 -52.34
CA ASP A 124 -21.88 18.68 -52.91
C ASP A 124 -20.43 18.97 -52.48
N GLU A 125 -20.00 20.23 -52.45
CA GLU A 125 -18.71 20.63 -51.86
C GLU A 125 -18.62 20.25 -50.38
N ARG A 126 -19.70 20.45 -49.61
CA ARG A 126 -19.76 20.07 -48.20
C ARG A 126 -19.69 18.55 -48.02
N ARG A 127 -20.31 17.76 -48.92
CA ARG A 127 -20.21 16.29 -48.90
C ARG A 127 -18.79 15.83 -49.23
N ALA A 128 -18.19 16.37 -50.28
CA ALA A 128 -16.81 16.07 -50.66
C ALA A 128 -15.81 16.43 -49.56
N ALA A 129 -15.98 17.58 -48.90
CA ALA A 129 -15.15 17.99 -47.77
C ALA A 129 -15.29 17.06 -46.56
N LYS A 130 -16.50 16.60 -46.26
CA LYS A 130 -16.74 15.60 -45.19
C LYS A 130 -16.08 14.27 -45.52
N GLU A 131 -16.25 13.77 -46.74
CA GLU A 131 -15.65 12.51 -47.18
C GLU A 131 -14.12 12.56 -47.12
N LYS A 132 -13.52 13.67 -47.61
CA LYS A 132 -12.08 13.90 -47.48
C LYS A 132 -11.63 13.88 -46.02
N GLY A 133 -12.34 14.59 -45.14
CA GLY A 133 -12.04 14.61 -43.71
C GLY A 133 -12.19 13.24 -43.03
N GLU A 134 -13.18 12.43 -43.43
CA GLU A 134 -13.33 11.05 -42.94
C GLU A 134 -12.20 10.14 -43.42
N ASN A 135 -11.78 10.27 -44.67
CA ASN A 135 -10.68 9.50 -45.24
C ASN A 135 -9.34 9.85 -44.56
N GLU A 136 -9.08 11.12 -44.30
CA GLU A 136 -7.91 11.57 -43.53
C GLU A 136 -7.93 11.02 -42.10
N ARG A 137 -9.10 11.05 -41.43
CA ARG A 137 -9.27 10.45 -40.09
C ARG A 137 -9.00 8.96 -40.08
N LYS A 138 -9.52 8.21 -41.06
CA LYS A 138 -9.26 6.77 -41.22
C LYS A 138 -7.77 6.51 -41.40
N HIS A 139 -7.10 7.28 -42.27
CA HIS A 139 -5.67 7.14 -42.50
C HIS A 139 -4.84 7.40 -41.24
N ILE A 140 -5.16 8.45 -40.48
CA ILE A 140 -4.50 8.75 -39.19
C ILE A 140 -4.76 7.62 -38.19
N ALA A 141 -5.99 7.13 -38.09
CA ALA A 141 -6.35 6.03 -37.19
C ALA A 141 -5.58 4.75 -37.52
N ASP A 142 -5.48 4.39 -38.80
CA ASP A 142 -4.73 3.21 -39.25
C ASP A 142 -3.23 3.37 -39.00
N SER A 143 -2.67 4.57 -39.23
CA SER A 143 -1.27 4.90 -38.89
C SER A 143 -0.99 4.76 -37.39
N LEU A 144 -1.87 5.28 -36.53
CA LEU A 144 -1.75 5.13 -35.08
C LEU A 144 -1.90 3.67 -34.63
N LYS A 145 -2.80 2.91 -35.26
CA LYS A 145 -2.97 1.48 -35.00
C LYS A 145 -1.71 0.68 -35.39
N ALA A 146 -1.08 1.03 -36.51
CA ALA A 146 0.19 0.44 -36.93
C ALA A 146 1.32 0.75 -35.93
N LYS A 147 1.50 2.03 -35.54
CA LYS A 147 2.48 2.41 -34.52
C LYS A 147 2.24 1.73 -33.17
N ARG A 148 0.98 1.58 -32.75
CA ARG A 148 0.63 0.86 -31.52
C ARG A 148 1.06 -0.61 -31.60
N ARG A 149 0.82 -1.28 -32.72
CA ARG A 149 1.26 -2.67 -32.94
C ARG A 149 2.78 -2.79 -32.90
N GLU A 150 3.49 -1.86 -33.53
CA GLU A 150 4.96 -1.80 -33.51
C GLU A 150 5.49 -1.62 -32.08
N LEU A 151 4.91 -0.70 -31.30
CA LEU A 151 5.28 -0.50 -29.89
C LEU A 151 5.01 -1.75 -29.04
N HIS A 152 3.87 -2.41 -29.22
CA HIS A 152 3.60 -3.66 -28.51
C HIS A 152 4.58 -4.76 -28.88
N ALA A 153 4.94 -4.91 -30.16
CA ALA A 153 5.95 -5.87 -30.59
C ALA A 153 7.32 -5.57 -29.97
N ARG A 154 7.71 -4.29 -29.89
CA ARG A 154 8.94 -3.86 -29.21
C ARG A 154 8.92 -4.17 -27.72
N ILE A 155 7.81 -3.90 -27.03
CA ILE A 155 7.64 -4.22 -25.62
C ILE A 155 7.73 -5.73 -25.40
N GLN A 156 7.00 -6.53 -26.19
CA GLN A 156 7.03 -8.00 -26.08
C GLN A 156 8.44 -8.57 -26.34
N SER A 157 9.18 -8.00 -27.29
CA SER A 157 10.58 -8.38 -27.54
C SER A 157 11.51 -7.96 -26.39
N ALA A 158 11.29 -6.79 -25.79
CA ALA A 158 12.04 -6.37 -24.61
C ALA A 158 11.71 -7.25 -23.38
N GLU A 159 10.45 -7.61 -23.18
CA GLU A 159 10.00 -8.51 -22.12
C GLU A 159 10.58 -9.91 -22.30
N SER A 160 10.55 -10.47 -23.51
CA SER A 160 11.12 -11.79 -23.76
C SER A 160 12.63 -11.82 -23.54
N THR A 161 13.35 -10.79 -24.00
CA THR A 161 14.80 -10.69 -23.76
C THR A 161 15.14 -10.46 -22.29
N ALA A 162 14.36 -9.65 -21.57
CA ALA A 162 14.51 -9.46 -20.12
C ALA A 162 14.22 -10.76 -19.36
N ARG A 163 13.18 -11.49 -19.76
CA ARG A 163 12.81 -12.78 -19.17
C ARG A 163 13.90 -13.82 -19.38
N ILE A 164 14.44 -13.96 -20.60
CA ILE A 164 15.56 -14.87 -20.87
C ILE A 164 16.79 -14.50 -20.01
N LYS A 165 17.11 -13.20 -19.90
CA LYS A 165 18.22 -12.73 -19.04
C LYS A 165 17.96 -13.05 -17.57
N TRP A 166 16.74 -12.82 -17.08
CA TRP A 166 16.35 -13.11 -15.71
C TRP A 166 16.39 -14.62 -15.42
N GLU A 167 15.83 -15.44 -16.30
CA GLU A 167 15.87 -16.90 -16.21
C GLU A 167 17.33 -17.40 -16.19
N GLY A 168 18.20 -16.85 -17.05
CA GLY A 168 19.63 -17.16 -17.02
C GLY A 168 20.34 -16.73 -15.73
N GLN A 169 20.00 -15.56 -15.17
CA GLN A 169 20.55 -15.11 -13.88
C GLN A 169 20.07 -15.98 -12.72
N VAL A 170 18.78 -16.32 -12.69
CA VAL A 170 18.19 -17.20 -11.67
C VAL A 170 18.80 -18.60 -11.76
N GLU A 171 18.95 -19.15 -12.97
CA GLU A 171 19.58 -20.45 -13.15
C GLU A 171 21.05 -20.42 -12.70
N ALA A 172 21.78 -19.34 -12.98
CA ALA A 172 23.14 -19.16 -12.51
C ALA A 172 23.23 -19.03 -10.98
N THR A 173 22.33 -18.28 -10.34
CA THR A 173 22.31 -18.17 -8.87
C THR A 173 21.89 -19.48 -8.20
N VAL A 174 20.95 -20.22 -8.78
CA VAL A 174 20.54 -21.54 -8.30
C VAL A 174 21.68 -22.55 -8.46
N LYS A 175 22.40 -22.55 -9.59
CA LYS A 175 23.59 -23.39 -9.79
C LYS A 175 24.70 -23.04 -8.80
N ALA A 176 25.00 -21.77 -8.60
CA ALA A 176 25.99 -21.32 -7.62
C ALA A 176 25.61 -21.72 -6.19
N ALA A 177 24.34 -21.55 -5.80
CA ALA A 177 23.84 -21.97 -4.50
C ALA A 177 23.86 -23.49 -4.32
N ALA A 178 23.57 -24.27 -5.37
CA ALA A 178 23.66 -25.72 -5.36
C ALA A 178 25.11 -26.20 -5.23
N GLU A 179 26.06 -25.58 -5.96
CA GLU A 179 27.49 -25.84 -5.83
C GLU A 179 28.02 -25.46 -4.44
N GLU A 180 27.57 -24.34 -3.89
CA GLU A 180 27.96 -23.90 -2.55
C GLU A 180 27.38 -24.82 -1.48
N LYS A 181 26.13 -25.26 -1.63
CA LYS A 181 25.52 -26.28 -0.76
C LYS A 181 26.27 -27.61 -0.86
N MET A 182 26.64 -28.04 -2.05
CA MET A 182 27.45 -29.26 -2.24
C MET A 182 28.84 -29.11 -1.62
N LYS A 183 29.49 -27.95 -1.74
CA LYS A 183 30.76 -27.64 -1.06
C LYS A 183 30.60 -27.60 0.46
N GLN A 184 29.50 -27.05 0.96
CA GLN A 184 29.18 -27.04 2.39
C GLN A 184 28.93 -28.46 2.90
N GLU A 185 28.16 -29.29 2.19
CA GLU A 185 27.94 -30.69 2.52
C GLU A 185 29.24 -31.49 2.49
N GLN A 186 30.11 -31.26 1.49
CA GLN A 186 31.45 -31.86 1.45
C GLN A 186 32.33 -31.39 2.61
N ARG A 187 32.28 -30.11 2.99
CA ARG A 187 32.98 -29.58 4.17
C ARG A 187 32.43 -30.18 5.46
N MET A 188 31.11 -30.34 5.58
CA MET A 188 30.47 -30.97 6.73
C MET A 188 30.81 -32.47 6.82
N LEU A 189 30.86 -33.18 5.70
CA LEU A 189 31.29 -34.58 5.62
C LEU A 189 32.79 -34.74 5.92
N ALA A 190 33.64 -33.82 5.47
CA ALA A 190 35.05 -33.77 5.82
C ALA A 190 35.23 -33.48 7.32
N GLN A 191 34.51 -32.49 7.86
CA GLN A 191 34.48 -32.18 9.29
C GLN A 191 33.95 -33.34 10.12
N GLN A 192 32.96 -34.11 9.63
CA GLN A 192 32.49 -35.32 10.31
C GLN A 192 33.56 -36.42 10.29
N ARG A 193 34.27 -36.62 9.18
CA ARG A 193 35.39 -37.58 9.12
C ARG A 193 36.56 -37.17 10.04
N ASP A 194 36.85 -35.89 10.12
CA ASP A 194 37.89 -35.34 11.00
C ASP A 194 37.45 -35.35 12.46
N ALA A 195 36.17 -35.09 12.74
CA ALA A 195 35.59 -35.18 14.08
C ALA A 195 35.49 -36.63 14.56
N ASP A 196 35.13 -37.59 13.69
CA ASP A 196 35.15 -39.02 14.00
C ASP A 196 36.57 -39.54 14.19
N GLY A 197 37.52 -39.06 13.38
CA GLY A 197 38.95 -39.33 13.55
C GLY A 197 39.48 -38.79 14.89
N ASN A 198 39.14 -37.54 15.23
CA ASN A 198 39.50 -36.91 16.49
C ASN A 198 38.77 -37.53 17.68
N MET A 199 37.52 -37.99 17.54
CA MET A 199 36.79 -38.72 18.57
C MET A 199 37.46 -40.06 18.87
N ARG A 200 37.90 -40.80 17.84
CA ARG A 200 38.65 -42.05 18.02
C ARG A 200 40.02 -41.84 18.67
N LEU A 201 40.69 -40.71 18.41
CA LEU A 201 41.91 -40.31 19.11
C LEU A 201 41.63 -39.91 20.57
N ARG A 202 40.63 -39.06 20.81
CA ARG A 202 40.21 -38.62 22.15
C ARG A 202 39.71 -39.78 23.01
N GLU A 203 39.06 -40.78 22.41
CA GLU A 203 38.64 -42.00 23.13
C GLU A 203 39.83 -42.86 23.54
N ARG A 204 40.87 -42.97 22.69
CA ARG A 204 42.15 -43.62 23.08
C ARG A 204 42.87 -42.86 24.18
N GLU A 205 42.86 -41.53 24.14
CA GLU A 205 43.46 -40.68 25.17
C GLU A 205 42.68 -40.69 26.49
N CYS A 206 41.35 -40.67 26.45
CA CYS A 206 40.50 -40.76 27.64
C CYS A 206 40.59 -42.13 28.32
N ARG A 207 40.65 -43.23 27.55
CA ARG A 207 40.93 -44.57 28.11
C ARG A 207 42.34 -44.64 28.73
N GLY A 208 43.31 -43.90 28.20
CA GLY A 208 44.64 -43.74 28.79
C GLY A 208 44.67 -42.86 30.06
N ARG A 209 43.89 -41.78 30.11
CA ARG A 209 43.80 -40.88 31.28
C ARG A 209 43.02 -41.51 32.43
N SER A 210 41.89 -42.15 32.15
CA SER A 210 41.06 -42.81 33.16
C SER A 210 41.84 -43.90 33.89
N LYS A 211 42.64 -44.70 33.17
CA LYS A 211 43.48 -45.74 33.79
C LYS A 211 44.58 -45.19 34.70
N ARG A 212 45.19 -44.05 34.33
CA ARG A 212 46.21 -43.37 35.14
C ARG A 212 45.64 -42.66 36.37
N GLU A 213 44.39 -42.23 36.30
CA GLU A 213 43.69 -41.54 37.39
C GLU A 213 43.16 -42.54 38.42
N GLU A 214 42.69 -43.71 37.98
CA GLU A 214 42.28 -44.83 38.82
C GLU A 214 43.48 -45.42 39.60
N ASP A 215 44.63 -45.59 38.95
CA ASP A 215 45.90 -45.99 39.60
C ASP A 215 46.36 -44.96 40.65
N ARG A 216 46.19 -43.65 40.37
CA ARG A 216 46.52 -42.57 41.33
C ARG A 216 45.57 -42.55 42.53
N HIS A 217 44.28 -42.82 42.31
CA HIS A 217 43.29 -42.84 43.37
C HIS A 217 43.52 -44.02 44.32
N GLN A 218 43.81 -45.21 43.78
CA GLN A 218 44.16 -46.40 44.58
C GLN A 218 45.46 -46.21 45.37
N ALA A 219 46.48 -45.59 44.77
CA ALA A 219 47.74 -45.29 45.47
C ALA A 219 47.56 -44.26 46.61
N ALA A 220 46.74 -43.22 46.40
CA ALA A 220 46.46 -42.21 47.41
C ALA A 220 45.64 -42.78 48.59
N GLU A 221 44.71 -43.68 48.31
CA GLU A 221 43.87 -44.31 49.35
C GLU A 221 44.65 -45.30 50.20
N HIS A 222 45.52 -46.12 49.59
CA HIS A 222 46.45 -46.97 50.35
C HIS A 222 47.43 -46.16 51.23
N LYS A 223 47.83 -44.97 50.80
CA LYS A 223 48.66 -44.07 51.62
C LYS A 223 47.91 -43.56 52.85
N ARG A 224 46.66 -43.10 52.69
CA ARG A 224 45.83 -42.62 53.81
C ARG A 224 45.55 -43.70 54.85
N GLN A 225 45.31 -44.94 54.41
CA GLN A 225 45.09 -46.07 55.33
C GLN A 225 46.34 -46.40 56.16
N ARG A 226 47.54 -46.32 55.57
CA ARG A 226 48.80 -46.53 56.29
C ARG A 226 49.09 -45.42 57.31
N GLU A 227 48.84 -44.17 56.95
CA GLU A 227 49.03 -43.02 57.86
C GLU A 227 48.09 -43.10 59.07
N SER A 228 46.80 -43.41 58.86
CA SER A 228 45.84 -43.59 59.96
C SER A 228 46.18 -44.77 60.88
N ALA A 229 46.68 -45.88 60.33
CA ALA A 229 47.13 -47.02 61.13
C ALA A 229 48.36 -46.68 61.99
N GLN A 230 49.31 -45.92 61.44
CA GLN A 230 50.48 -45.48 62.19
C GLN A 230 50.11 -44.52 63.33
N GLU A 231 49.18 -43.59 63.10
CA GLU A 231 48.75 -42.64 64.13
C GLU A 231 48.05 -43.35 65.30
N LYS A 232 47.21 -44.35 65.02
CA LYS A 232 46.57 -45.18 66.07
C LYS A 232 47.59 -45.98 66.88
N ALA A 233 48.60 -46.57 66.22
CA ALA A 233 49.67 -47.29 66.92
C ALA A 233 50.50 -46.36 67.82
N ARG A 234 50.78 -45.13 67.36
CA ARG A 234 51.47 -44.10 68.16
C ARG A 234 50.70 -43.74 69.43
N ALA A 235 49.42 -43.44 69.30
CA ALA A 235 48.56 -43.09 70.43
C ALA A 235 48.55 -44.20 71.49
N HIS A 236 48.41 -45.45 71.04
CA HIS A 236 48.40 -46.62 71.93
C HIS A 236 49.70 -46.79 72.72
N ILE A 237 50.86 -46.54 72.12
CA ILE A 237 52.16 -46.64 72.82
C ILE A 237 52.32 -45.52 73.86
N ILE A 238 51.90 -44.29 73.55
CA ILE A 238 51.93 -43.16 74.49
C ILE A 238 51.03 -43.43 75.70
N GLU A 239 49.82 -43.93 75.47
CA GLU A 239 48.86 -44.27 76.54
C GLU A 239 49.39 -45.39 77.45
N ALA A 240 49.96 -46.44 76.86
CA ALA A 240 50.56 -47.53 77.63
C ALA A 240 51.75 -47.04 78.48
N TRP A 241 52.61 -46.18 77.94
CA TRP A 241 53.77 -45.64 78.67
C TRP A 241 53.37 -44.70 79.81
N THR A 242 52.38 -43.84 79.58
CA THR A 242 51.84 -42.95 80.61
C THR A 242 51.20 -43.74 81.75
N THR A 243 50.44 -44.79 81.42
CA THR A 243 49.87 -45.73 82.40
C THR A 243 50.96 -46.45 83.19
N TYR A 244 52.00 -46.93 82.50
CA TYR A 244 53.17 -47.57 83.12
C TYR A 244 53.84 -46.65 84.14
N LYS A 245 54.18 -45.41 83.74
CA LYS A 245 54.77 -44.41 84.65
C LYS A 245 53.85 -44.04 85.81
N ALA A 246 52.54 -43.92 85.57
CA ALA A 246 51.57 -43.61 86.61
C ALA A 246 51.48 -44.72 87.66
N ARG A 247 51.51 -46.00 87.24
CA ARG A 247 51.51 -47.15 88.16
C ARG A 247 52.78 -47.21 89.01
N TRP A 248 53.95 -46.93 88.43
CA TRP A 248 55.19 -46.80 89.19
C TRP A 248 55.09 -45.71 90.27
N LYS A 249 54.65 -44.51 89.90
CA LYS A 249 54.43 -43.41 90.86
C LYS A 249 53.44 -43.80 91.97
N LYS A 250 52.36 -44.50 91.62
CA LYS A 250 51.36 -44.97 92.59
C LYS A 250 52.01 -45.90 93.63
N ILE A 251 52.78 -46.89 93.20
CA ILE A 251 53.46 -47.85 94.10
C ILE A 251 54.49 -47.16 95.01
N GLU A 252 55.21 -46.18 94.48
CA GLU A 252 56.18 -45.38 95.25
C GLU A 252 55.49 -44.51 96.31
N SER A 253 54.33 -43.92 95.98
CA SER A 253 53.59 -43.04 96.88
C SER A 253 52.78 -43.77 97.97
N GLU A 254 52.46 -45.04 97.78
CA GLU A 254 51.57 -45.78 98.69
C GLU A 254 52.36 -46.24 99.96
N PRO A 255 51.91 -45.85 101.18
CA PRO A 255 52.62 -46.13 102.43
C PRO A 255 52.74 -47.64 102.71
N GLN A 256 53.81 -48.05 103.40
CA GLN A 256 54.07 -49.44 103.76
C GLN A 256 52.91 -50.01 104.59
N GLY A 257 52.32 -51.13 104.13
CA GLY A 257 51.28 -51.85 104.89
C GLY A 257 50.11 -52.41 104.06
N LYS A 258 49.90 -51.93 102.84
CA LYS A 258 48.86 -52.47 101.94
C LYS A 258 49.44 -53.52 100.98
N PRO A 259 48.89 -54.74 100.92
CA PRO A 259 49.36 -55.76 100.00
C PRO A 259 49.09 -55.34 98.55
N LEU A 260 50.15 -55.33 97.73
CA LEU A 260 50.11 -55.01 96.30
C LEU A 260 49.83 -56.30 95.51
N PRO A 261 48.70 -56.41 94.80
CA PRO A 261 48.43 -57.60 93.99
C PRO A 261 49.43 -57.68 92.84
N SER A 262 49.82 -58.90 92.44
CA SER A 262 50.71 -59.14 91.29
C SER A 262 50.27 -58.43 90.00
N SER A 263 48.96 -58.24 89.86
CA SER A 263 48.34 -57.57 88.73
C SER A 263 48.64 -56.05 88.69
N ASP A 264 48.89 -55.41 89.82
CA ASP A 264 49.19 -53.97 89.86
C ASP A 264 50.66 -53.65 89.59
N ILE A 265 51.50 -54.67 89.48
CA ILE A 265 52.89 -54.52 89.05
C ILE A 265 52.92 -53.90 87.64
N PRO A 266 53.60 -52.75 87.46
CA PRO A 266 53.71 -52.10 86.17
C PRO A 266 54.71 -52.86 85.32
N TRP A 267 54.28 -53.91 84.63
CA TRP A 267 55.13 -54.62 83.67
C TRP A 267 55.42 -53.71 82.46
N PRO A 268 56.66 -53.67 81.94
CA PRO A 268 57.03 -52.78 80.84
C PRO A 268 56.62 -53.36 79.49
N THR A 269 55.33 -53.61 79.30
CA THR A 269 54.74 -54.17 78.08
C THR A 269 53.47 -53.41 77.71
N LEU A 270 53.16 -53.30 76.40
CA LEU A 270 51.96 -52.57 75.93
C LEU A 270 50.66 -53.13 76.51
N LYS A 271 50.58 -54.46 76.59
CA LYS A 271 49.48 -55.18 77.23
C LYS A 271 49.98 -55.75 78.55
N LYS A 272 49.18 -55.60 79.61
CA LYS A 272 49.44 -56.21 80.92
C LYS A 272 49.54 -57.74 80.76
N PRO A 273 50.67 -58.37 81.11
CA PRO A 273 50.82 -59.81 81.04
C PRO A 273 49.94 -60.47 82.10
N MET A 274 49.42 -61.67 81.81
CA MET A 274 48.67 -62.45 82.80
C MET A 274 49.61 -63.35 83.59
N HIS A 275 50.72 -63.79 82.96
CA HIS A 275 51.76 -64.58 83.58
C HIS A 275 53.14 -63.97 83.35
N SER A 276 54.08 -64.24 84.25
CA SER A 276 55.46 -63.73 84.16
C SER A 276 56.18 -64.19 82.89
N LEU A 277 55.81 -65.35 82.32
CA LEU A 277 56.35 -65.88 81.07
C LEU A 277 55.82 -65.19 79.80
N ASP A 278 54.73 -64.42 79.88
CA ASP A 278 54.17 -63.66 78.74
C ASP A 278 55.04 -62.45 78.38
N ILE A 279 55.98 -62.09 79.26
CA ILE A 279 56.92 -61.00 79.06
C ILE A 279 57.99 -61.49 78.09
N THR A 280 57.93 -60.99 76.85
CA THR A 280 58.87 -61.32 75.79
C THR A 280 59.75 -60.12 75.48
N ILE A 281 60.91 -60.36 74.85
CA ILE A 281 61.78 -59.27 74.40
C ILE A 281 61.06 -58.31 73.44
N GLY A 282 60.18 -58.84 72.58
CA GLY A 282 59.41 -58.05 71.62
C GLY A 282 58.41 -57.11 72.29
N SER A 283 57.65 -57.59 73.28
CA SER A 283 56.65 -56.76 73.97
C SER A 283 57.28 -55.65 74.82
N MET A 284 58.50 -55.86 75.31
CA MET A 284 59.30 -54.83 75.98
C MET A 284 59.94 -53.86 75.00
N ARG A 285 60.46 -54.36 73.86
CA ARG A 285 61.03 -53.52 72.80
C ARG A 285 60.01 -52.51 72.28
N GLU A 286 58.80 -52.98 72.00
CA GLU A 286 57.70 -52.13 71.51
C GLU A 286 57.34 -50.99 72.47
N LEU A 287 57.38 -51.22 73.79
CA LEU A 287 57.04 -50.20 74.76
C LEU A 287 58.22 -49.33 75.18
N ILE A 288 59.44 -49.85 75.32
CA ILE A 288 60.58 -49.11 75.90
C ILE A 288 61.42 -48.41 74.82
N MET A 289 61.59 -49.05 73.66
CA MET A 289 62.41 -48.53 72.57
C MET A 289 61.60 -47.72 71.57
N SER A 290 60.28 -47.59 71.75
CA SER A 290 59.45 -46.85 70.81
C SER A 290 59.80 -45.36 70.82
N PRO A 291 60.01 -44.71 69.65
CA PRO A 291 60.34 -43.29 69.62
C PRO A 291 59.18 -42.38 70.06
N TYR A 292 57.98 -42.94 70.26
CA TYR A 292 56.76 -42.17 70.49
C TYR A 292 56.56 -41.76 71.95
N HIS A 293 57.25 -42.39 72.88
CA HIS A 293 57.18 -42.06 74.30
C HIS A 293 58.52 -41.51 74.80
N SER A 294 58.47 -40.53 75.71
CA SER A 294 59.66 -39.77 76.16
C SER A 294 60.46 -39.14 75.01
N THR A 295 59.80 -38.32 74.19
CA THR A 295 60.44 -37.52 73.13
C THR A 295 61.59 -36.70 73.69
N GLY A 296 62.82 -36.92 73.20
CA GLY A 296 64.04 -36.24 73.66
C GLY A 296 65.00 -37.10 74.49
N GLU A 297 64.56 -38.26 74.97
CA GLU A 297 65.45 -39.24 75.62
C GLU A 297 65.99 -40.25 74.59
N THR A 298 67.31 -40.46 74.60
CA THR A 298 67.93 -41.53 73.80
C THR A 298 67.41 -42.89 74.25
N ILE A 299 67.40 -43.87 73.34
CA ILE A 299 66.96 -45.24 73.66
C ILE A 299 67.82 -45.83 74.79
N GLU A 300 69.12 -45.54 74.77
CA GLU A 300 70.07 -45.94 75.82
C GLU A 300 69.72 -45.35 77.18
N ALA A 301 69.38 -44.06 77.26
CA ALA A 301 68.98 -43.41 78.52
C ALA A 301 67.69 -44.04 79.07
N ARG A 302 66.73 -44.37 78.20
CA ARG A 302 65.50 -45.06 78.59
C ARG A 302 65.78 -46.45 79.12
N LEU A 303 66.53 -47.27 78.40
CA LEU A 303 66.91 -48.62 78.84
C LEU A 303 67.70 -48.60 80.15
N TYR A 304 68.61 -47.63 80.32
CA TYR A 304 69.35 -47.45 81.57
C TYR A 304 68.42 -47.12 82.74
N SER A 305 67.47 -46.19 82.56
CA SER A 305 66.51 -45.82 83.60
C SER A 305 65.62 -47.00 84.00
N GLU A 306 65.13 -47.79 83.04
CA GLU A 306 64.30 -48.96 83.29
C GLU A 306 65.11 -50.08 83.96
N ARG A 307 66.34 -50.31 83.53
CA ARG A 307 67.23 -51.28 84.17
C ARG A 307 67.53 -50.92 85.61
N SER A 308 67.68 -49.62 85.91
CA SER A 308 67.84 -49.14 87.29
C SER A 308 66.60 -49.42 88.13
N ARG A 309 65.39 -49.17 87.60
CA ARG A 309 64.11 -49.44 88.30
C ARG A 309 63.92 -50.92 88.62
N TRP A 310 64.30 -51.80 87.68
CA TRP A 310 64.14 -53.26 87.81
C TRP A 310 65.34 -53.98 88.44
N ASN A 311 66.30 -53.24 89.01
CA ASN A 311 67.42 -53.84 89.73
C ASN A 311 66.95 -54.54 91.02
N GLU A 312 67.73 -55.52 91.48
CA GLU A 312 67.44 -56.34 92.67
C GLU A 312 67.17 -55.48 93.91
N ASP A 313 67.99 -54.44 94.09
CA ASP A 313 67.92 -53.56 95.26
C ASP A 313 66.70 -52.64 95.22
N SER A 314 66.48 -51.93 94.11
CA SER A 314 65.33 -51.03 93.95
C SER A 314 64.00 -51.79 93.97
N PHE A 315 63.95 -52.96 93.33
CA PHE A 315 62.73 -53.77 93.26
C PHE A 315 62.46 -54.56 94.55
N ALA A 316 63.45 -54.80 95.42
CA ALA A 316 63.25 -55.47 96.70
C ALA A 316 62.22 -54.75 97.59
N SER A 317 62.23 -53.41 97.57
CA SER A 317 61.27 -52.57 98.29
C SER A 317 59.81 -52.76 97.83
N ILE A 318 59.61 -53.13 96.56
CA ILE A 318 58.30 -53.41 95.99
C ILE A 318 57.91 -54.85 96.26
N LEU A 319 58.85 -55.79 96.15
CA LEU A 319 58.63 -57.21 96.49
C LEU A 319 58.16 -57.40 97.93
N SER A 320 58.62 -56.59 98.89
CA SER A 320 58.13 -56.64 100.27
C SER A 320 56.67 -56.20 100.42
N LYS A 321 56.14 -55.43 99.45
CA LYS A 321 54.71 -55.02 99.42
C LYS A 321 53.83 -56.06 98.72
N VAL A 322 54.39 -56.98 97.95
CA VAL A 322 53.63 -58.01 97.23
C VAL A 322 53.17 -59.10 98.20
N ASP A 323 51.94 -59.58 97.99
CA ASP A 323 51.36 -60.70 98.74
C ASP A 323 52.29 -61.93 98.71
N GLU A 324 52.37 -62.66 99.82
CA GLU A 324 53.29 -63.79 99.99
C GLU A 324 53.05 -64.87 98.93
N ALA A 325 51.78 -65.12 98.58
CA ALA A 325 51.39 -66.10 97.57
C ALA A 325 51.97 -65.79 96.18
N ASP A 326 52.07 -64.50 95.83
CA ASP A 326 52.50 -64.05 94.51
C ASP A 326 53.98 -63.67 94.45
N ARG A 327 54.64 -63.51 95.61
CA ARG A 327 55.99 -62.95 95.71
C ARG A 327 57.02 -63.71 94.88
N GLN A 328 56.95 -65.04 94.86
CA GLN A 328 57.86 -65.86 94.06
C GLN A 328 57.64 -65.67 92.55
N SER A 329 56.38 -65.63 92.11
CA SER A 329 56.03 -65.43 90.70
C SER A 329 56.46 -64.04 90.20
N VAL A 330 56.22 -62.99 91.00
CA VAL A 330 56.64 -61.62 90.69
C VAL A 330 58.16 -61.49 90.70
N LYS A 331 58.87 -62.14 91.64
CA LYS A 331 60.33 -62.18 91.68
C LYS A 331 60.92 -62.83 90.43
N LEU A 332 60.35 -63.94 89.97
CA LEU A 332 60.74 -64.59 88.71
C LEU A 332 60.49 -63.69 87.50
N GLY A 333 59.34 -63.03 87.43
CA GLY A 333 59.01 -62.06 86.38
C GLY A 333 59.96 -60.86 86.36
N ALA A 334 60.29 -60.30 87.52
CA ALA A 334 61.24 -59.19 87.63
C ALA A 334 62.66 -59.58 87.19
N ASN A 335 63.10 -60.79 87.53
CA ASN A 335 64.37 -61.34 87.06
C ASN A 335 64.37 -61.54 85.53
N LEU A 336 63.25 -61.98 84.95
CA LEU A 336 63.09 -62.10 83.51
C LEU A 336 63.15 -60.73 82.84
N VAL A 337 62.38 -59.75 83.31
CA VAL A 337 62.41 -58.35 82.82
C VAL A 337 63.84 -57.81 82.85
N ARG A 338 64.57 -58.02 83.94
CA ARG A 338 65.97 -57.57 84.03
C ARG A 338 66.88 -58.25 83.01
N LYS A 339 66.70 -59.56 82.78
CA LYS A 339 67.45 -60.30 81.75
C LYS A 339 67.15 -59.73 80.36
N LEU A 340 65.88 -59.49 80.05
CA LEU A 340 65.43 -58.92 78.77
C LEU A 340 65.90 -57.47 78.58
N LEU A 341 65.90 -56.62 79.62
CA LEU A 341 66.46 -55.27 79.56
C LEU A 341 67.96 -55.28 79.26
N LYS A 342 68.71 -56.21 79.84
CA LYS A 342 70.14 -56.40 79.54
C LYS A 342 70.36 -56.81 78.08
N GLU A 343 69.47 -57.66 77.55
CA GLU A 343 69.53 -58.09 76.15
C GLU A 343 69.20 -56.94 75.18
N LEU A 344 68.15 -56.16 75.46
CA LEU A 344 67.79 -54.97 74.68
C LEU A 344 68.88 -53.89 74.72
N SER A 345 69.58 -53.72 75.85
CA SER A 345 70.71 -52.79 75.94
C SER A 345 71.87 -53.20 75.01
N LYS A 346 72.17 -54.51 74.93
CA LYS A 346 73.20 -55.03 74.01
C LYS A 346 72.78 -54.85 72.55
N GLU A 347 71.50 -55.02 72.24
CA GLU A 347 70.97 -54.82 70.89
C GLU A 347 71.06 -53.34 70.46
N SER A 348 70.77 -52.40 71.35
CA SER A 348 70.90 -50.96 71.03
C SER A 348 72.35 -50.53 70.83
N GLU A 349 73.31 -51.11 71.56
CA GLU A 349 74.74 -50.81 71.42
C GLU A 349 75.35 -51.42 70.13
N GLY A 350 74.67 -52.37 69.48
CA GLY A 350 75.20 -53.18 68.38
C GLY A 350 74.76 -52.82 66.95
N SER A 351 73.93 -51.79 66.74
CA SER A 351 73.47 -51.42 65.39
C SER A 351 74.17 -50.17 64.83
N PRO A 352 75.03 -50.28 63.79
CA PRO A 352 75.60 -49.13 63.10
C PRO A 352 74.54 -48.40 62.24
N SER A 353 74.40 -47.11 62.50
CA SER A 353 73.63 -46.12 61.74
C SER A 353 73.97 -46.13 60.24
N VAL A 354 73.02 -46.53 59.38
CA VAL A 354 73.09 -46.39 57.92
C VAL A 354 72.23 -45.20 57.50
N GLY A 355 72.91 -44.10 57.18
CA GLY A 355 72.33 -42.89 56.62
C GLY A 355 72.21 -42.92 55.09
N ALA A 356 71.28 -42.07 54.62
CA ALA A 356 71.26 -41.24 53.41
C ALA A 356 72.11 -41.63 52.18
N ASN A 357 71.43 -41.62 51.03
CA ASN A 357 71.83 -41.22 49.64
C ASN A 357 70.85 -41.95 48.69
N THR A 358 70.41 -41.51 47.51
CA THR A 358 70.98 -40.65 46.45
C THR A 358 69.80 -40.38 45.47
N THR A 359 69.51 -39.12 45.12
CA THR A 359 69.61 -38.48 43.78
C THR A 359 68.68 -38.89 42.62
N ASP A 360 68.24 -37.84 41.93
CA ASP A 360 68.15 -37.66 40.47
C ASP A 360 67.17 -38.49 39.64
N SER A 361 66.19 -37.81 39.01
CA SER A 361 66.37 -37.35 37.63
C SER A 361 65.12 -36.60 37.14
N LEU A 362 65.30 -35.33 36.80
CA LEU A 362 64.32 -34.39 36.26
C LEU A 362 64.83 -33.96 34.87
N GLY A 363 64.05 -34.23 33.82
CA GLY A 363 64.31 -33.84 32.42
C GLY A 363 63.36 -34.65 31.53
N SER A 364 62.60 -34.11 30.58
CA SER A 364 62.95 -33.09 29.59
C SER A 364 61.65 -32.48 29.04
N LEU A 365 61.58 -31.14 29.03
CA LEU A 365 60.65 -30.35 28.22
C LEU A 365 61.23 -30.26 26.79
N GLY A 366 60.42 -30.56 25.78
CA GLY A 366 60.70 -30.28 24.38
C GLY A 366 59.71 -29.24 23.87
N LEU A 367 60.19 -28.02 23.70
CA LEU A 367 59.52 -26.84 23.16
C LEU A 367 60.46 -26.35 22.06
N ASP A 368 60.04 -26.44 20.79
CA ASP A 368 60.56 -25.73 19.61
C ASP A 368 59.45 -25.89 18.55
N SER A 369 58.72 -24.87 18.09
CA SER A 369 59.03 -23.57 17.47
C SER A 369 59.20 -23.64 15.95
N TYR A 370 58.51 -22.68 15.30
CA TYR A 370 58.55 -22.22 13.90
C TYR A 370 57.75 -22.95 12.84
#